data_AF-A0A9E2Q0J6-F1
#
_entry.id   AF-A0A9E2Q0J6-F1
#
_cell.length_a   1.000
_cell.length_b   1.000
_cell.length_c   1.000
_cell.angle_alpha   90.00
_cell.angle_beta   90.00
_cell.angle_gamma   90.00
#
_symmetry.space_group_name_H-M   'P 1'
#
loop_
_entity.id
_entity.type
_entity.pdbx_description
1 polymer ?
#
loop_
_entity_poly.entity_id
_entity_poly.type
_entity_poly.pdbx_seq_one_letter_code
_entity_poly.pdbx_strand_id
1 'polypeptide(L)'
;MLNNLTGQIERITYSNEENGFTIAKVKVSGRKGLVTVVGNFMSPMPGEVIKMEGEWTSHPKYGEQFKVVSYKTSVPASIYGIQKYLGSGLIKGIGPIMAGRIVKKYGKNSLDIIENEIEKLAKVDGIGKKRIEMIRTAWDEQKEIRDVMLFLQTHGVSSGYATKIFRQYGNQSIAVVQDNPYRLAADIFGIGFVIADGIAEKLGFSKDSMLRAEAGIQYVLHQMADEGNVYYPYELLLEKCLEILQVDRKVVGEAIGRVAVDKRIIIEDLNDNIEEFRENNKAVYLEKYYVCETGIAFRLKTLIGAPKSFRDIDLDRAVEWVQKQLFIT
;
A
#
# COMPACT_ATOMS: atom_id res chain seq x y z
N MET A 1 -15.61 -14.13 20.59
CA MET A 1 -16.41 -14.91 19.61
C MET A 1 -16.85 -13.96 18.52
N LEU A 2 -16.63 -14.33 17.26
CA LEU A 2 -17.11 -13.58 16.10
C LEU A 2 -18.59 -13.86 15.89
N ASN A 3 -19.36 -12.81 15.60
CA ASN A 3 -20.79 -12.84 15.34
C ASN A 3 -21.06 -12.45 13.90
N ASN A 4 -22.14 -12.98 13.33
CA ASN A 4 -22.59 -12.64 11.99
C ASN A 4 -23.83 -11.76 12.05
N LEU A 5 -23.81 -10.66 11.29
CA LEU A 5 -24.92 -9.72 11.14
C LEU A 5 -25.19 -9.46 9.67
N THR A 6 -26.44 -9.18 9.32
CA THR A 6 -26.82 -8.74 7.98
C THR A 6 -27.72 -7.53 8.11
N GLY A 7 -27.42 -6.47 7.37
CA GLY A 7 -28.18 -5.25 7.45
C GLY A 7 -27.92 -4.29 6.31
N GLN A 8 -28.80 -3.31 6.18
CA GLN A 8 -28.68 -2.24 5.18
C GLN A 8 -28.01 -1.02 5.79
N ILE A 9 -27.01 -0.45 5.11
CA ILE A 9 -26.38 0.79 5.54
C ILE A 9 -27.41 1.93 5.39
N GLU A 10 -27.80 2.54 6.51
CA GLU A 10 -28.78 3.63 6.53
C GLU A 10 -28.09 4.97 6.25
N ARG A 11 -26.95 5.19 6.89
CA ARG A 11 -26.08 6.35 6.66
C ARG A 11 -24.66 6.08 7.13
N ILE A 12 -23.71 6.76 6.49
CA ILE A 12 -22.36 6.89 6.98
C ILE A 12 -22.31 8.09 7.94
N THR A 13 -21.82 7.88 9.16
CA THR A 13 -21.63 8.94 10.16
C THR A 13 -20.28 9.61 9.97
N TYR A 14 -19.26 8.81 9.64
CA TYR A 14 -17.90 9.26 9.37
C TYR A 14 -17.26 8.22 8.47
N SER A 15 -16.50 8.67 7.47
CA SER A 15 -15.59 7.82 6.71
C SER A 15 -14.27 8.55 6.60
N ASN A 16 -13.19 7.84 6.91
CA ASN A 16 -11.86 8.29 6.58
C ASN A 16 -11.44 7.65 5.26
N GLU A 17 -11.33 8.47 4.23
CA GLU A 17 -10.91 8.05 2.89
C GLU A 17 -9.45 7.58 2.86
N GLU A 18 -8.63 7.97 3.85
CA GLU A 18 -7.19 7.62 3.91
C GLU A 18 -6.91 6.19 4.34
N ASN A 19 -7.73 5.62 5.25
CA ASN A 19 -7.52 4.28 5.79
C ASN A 19 -8.75 3.37 5.67
N GLY A 20 -9.83 3.86 5.06
CA GLY A 20 -11.10 3.15 4.88
C GLY A 20 -11.91 3.00 6.16
N PHE A 21 -11.51 3.62 7.27
CA PHE A 21 -12.23 3.52 8.53
C PHE A 21 -13.57 4.22 8.42
N THR A 22 -14.66 3.45 8.49
CA THR A 22 -16.02 3.98 8.42
C THR A 22 -16.78 3.65 9.69
N ILE A 23 -17.51 4.66 10.17
CA ILE A 23 -18.57 4.53 11.16
C ILE A 23 -19.90 4.61 10.42
N ALA A 24 -20.58 3.47 10.27
CA ALA A 24 -21.87 3.37 9.60
C ALA A 24 -23.00 3.12 10.61
N LYS A 25 -24.19 3.63 10.31
CA LYS A 25 -25.43 3.22 10.98
C LYS A 25 -26.13 2.21 10.09
N VAL A 26 -26.30 1.00 10.59
CA VAL A 26 -26.81 -0.14 9.82
C VAL A 26 -28.13 -0.61 10.40
N LYS A 27 -29.13 -0.75 9.54
CA LYS A 27 -30.42 -1.35 9.87
C LYS A 27 -30.30 -2.86 9.75
N VAL A 28 -30.17 -3.53 10.89
CA VAL A 28 -29.98 -4.98 10.97
C VAL A 28 -31.34 -5.69 11.02
N SER A 29 -31.50 -6.74 10.20
CA SER A 29 -32.72 -7.55 10.21
C SER A 29 -32.95 -8.19 11.58
N GLY A 30 -34.15 -8.04 12.14
CA GLY A 30 -34.51 -8.62 13.43
C GLY A 30 -34.14 -7.79 14.67
N ARG A 31 -33.54 -6.60 14.50
CA ARG A 31 -33.30 -5.66 15.61
C ARG A 31 -34.10 -4.36 15.45
N LYS A 32 -34.62 -3.84 16.56
CA LYS A 32 -35.21 -2.50 16.62
C LYS A 32 -34.08 -1.46 16.75
N GLY A 33 -34.08 -0.45 15.89
CA GLY A 33 -33.08 0.62 15.89
C GLY A 33 -31.89 0.39 14.93
N LEU A 34 -31.04 1.40 14.83
CA LEU A 34 -29.84 1.37 13.98
C LEU A 34 -28.63 0.93 14.82
N VAL A 35 -27.90 -0.07 14.32
CA VAL A 35 -26.65 -0.53 14.93
C VAL A 35 -25.50 0.36 14.47
N THR A 36 -24.64 0.79 15.39
CA THR A 36 -23.37 1.45 15.03
C THR A 36 -22.38 0.38 14.61
N VAL A 37 -21.87 0.48 13.39
CA VAL A 37 -20.91 -0.46 12.84
C VAL A 37 -19.63 0.30 12.53
N VAL A 38 -18.50 -0.23 12.98
CA VAL A 38 -17.17 0.37 12.81
C VAL A 38 -16.22 -0.64 12.17
N GLY A 39 -15.32 -0.19 11.30
CA GLY A 39 -14.40 -1.07 10.60
C GLY A 39 -13.86 -0.43 9.35
N ASN A 40 -13.04 -1.18 8.60
CA ASN A 40 -12.50 -0.70 7.34
C ASN A 40 -13.42 -1.16 6.20
N PHE A 41 -14.24 -0.24 5.73
CA PHE A 41 -15.20 -0.47 4.65
C PHE A 41 -14.68 0.18 3.38
N MET A 42 -14.86 -0.52 2.26
CA MET A 42 -14.57 0.01 0.93
C MET A 42 -15.77 0.72 0.39
N SER A 43 -15.71 2.06 0.41
CA SER A 43 -16.76 2.94 -0.10
C SER A 43 -18.17 2.45 0.27
N PRO A 44 -18.47 2.22 1.56
CA PRO A 44 -19.77 1.68 1.95
C PRO A 44 -20.84 2.68 1.57
N MET A 45 -21.80 2.30 0.73
CA MET A 45 -22.81 3.25 0.25
C MET A 45 -24.09 3.14 1.07
N PRO A 46 -24.71 4.27 1.46
CA PRO A 46 -26.07 4.25 1.99
C PRO A 46 -27.00 3.53 1.03
N GLY A 47 -27.70 2.51 1.54
CA GLY A 47 -28.58 1.65 0.76
C GLY A 47 -28.03 0.26 0.43
N GLU A 48 -26.72 0.04 0.54
CA GLU A 48 -26.11 -1.29 0.37
C GLU A 48 -26.50 -2.25 1.48
N VAL A 49 -26.69 -3.51 1.12
CA VAL A 49 -26.88 -4.59 2.08
C VAL A 49 -25.54 -5.27 2.30
N ILE A 50 -25.10 -5.28 3.56
CA ILE A 50 -23.84 -5.87 3.98
C ILE A 50 -24.10 -7.08 4.87
N LYS A 51 -23.39 -8.19 4.58
CA LYS A 51 -23.21 -9.31 5.50
C LYS A 51 -21.87 -9.11 6.19
N MET A 52 -21.86 -9.04 7.50
CA MET A 52 -20.71 -8.62 8.29
C MET A 52 -20.42 -9.66 9.39
N GLU A 53 -19.16 -10.00 9.54
CA GLU A 53 -18.62 -10.82 10.61
C GLU A 53 -17.74 -9.93 11.50
N GLY A 54 -17.90 -10.03 12.81
CA GLY A 54 -17.20 -9.13 13.72
C GLY A 54 -17.51 -9.35 15.19
N GLU A 55 -17.03 -8.42 16.01
CA GLU A 55 -17.14 -8.47 17.46
C GLU A 55 -17.93 -7.28 18.01
N TRP A 56 -18.71 -7.50 19.07
CA TRP A 56 -19.33 -6.40 19.80
C TRP A 56 -18.28 -5.74 20.70
N THR A 57 -18.17 -4.43 20.58
CA THR A 57 -17.29 -3.61 21.40
C THR A 57 -18.11 -2.49 22.03
N SER A 58 -17.64 -1.94 23.15
CA SER A 58 -18.27 -0.78 23.77
C SER A 58 -17.27 0.36 23.81
N HIS A 59 -17.62 1.48 23.18
CA HIS A 59 -16.79 2.67 23.21
C HIS A 59 -17.20 3.56 24.41
N PRO A 60 -16.27 4.01 25.27
CA PRO A 60 -16.57 4.75 26.51
C PRO A 60 -17.49 5.96 26.32
N LYS A 61 -17.36 6.63 25.16
CA LYS A 61 -18.13 7.84 24.80
C LYS A 61 -19.33 7.59 23.88
N TYR A 62 -19.34 6.49 23.12
CA TYR A 62 -20.29 6.31 22.00
C TYR A 62 -21.15 5.04 22.14
N GLY A 63 -20.97 4.28 23.22
CA GLY A 63 -21.75 3.10 23.54
C GLY A 63 -21.40 1.89 22.67
N GLU A 64 -22.35 0.98 22.53
CA GLU A 64 -22.20 -0.29 21.83
C GLU A 64 -21.96 -0.10 20.32
N GLN A 65 -20.94 -0.78 19.82
CA GLN A 65 -20.53 -0.78 18.41
C GLN A 65 -20.25 -2.21 17.96
N PHE A 66 -20.51 -2.47 16.69
CA PHE A 66 -20.12 -3.70 16.05
C PHE A 66 -18.85 -3.47 15.23
N LYS A 67 -17.73 -4.02 15.68
CA LYS A 67 -16.45 -3.92 15.00
C LYS A 67 -16.33 -5.04 13.97
N VAL A 68 -16.36 -4.65 12.70
CA VAL A 68 -16.32 -5.57 11.57
C VAL A 68 -14.88 -6.04 11.31
N VAL A 69 -14.72 -7.35 11.19
CA VAL A 69 -13.47 -8.02 10.81
C VAL A 69 -13.51 -8.38 9.33
N SER A 70 -14.64 -8.90 8.85
CA SER A 70 -14.86 -9.23 7.44
C SER A 70 -16.28 -8.86 7.02
N TYR A 71 -16.49 -8.49 5.76
CA TYR A 71 -17.84 -8.28 5.24
C TYR A 71 -17.93 -8.63 3.76
N LYS A 72 -19.16 -8.89 3.30
CA LYS A 72 -19.53 -9.02 1.89
C LYS A 72 -20.63 -8.02 1.57
N THR A 73 -20.43 -7.24 0.53
CA THR A 73 -21.42 -6.32 -0.04
C THR A 73 -22.33 -7.04 -1.02
N SER A 74 -23.58 -6.60 -1.07
CA SER A 74 -24.51 -6.95 -2.13
C SER A 74 -25.15 -5.67 -2.68
N VAL A 75 -25.44 -5.69 -3.98
CA VAL A 75 -26.00 -4.54 -4.73
C VAL A 75 -27.31 -4.06 -4.08
N PRO A 76 -27.62 -2.74 -4.06
CA PRO A 76 -28.88 -2.26 -3.52
C PRO A 76 -30.08 -2.80 -4.31
N ALA A 77 -30.80 -3.79 -3.75
CA ALA A 77 -31.95 -4.41 -4.41
C ALA A 77 -33.28 -3.63 -4.25
N SER A 78 -33.25 -2.48 -3.56
CA SER A 78 -34.46 -1.72 -3.18
C SER A 78 -34.47 -0.30 -3.75
N ILE A 79 -35.67 0.17 -4.11
CA ILE A 79 -35.94 1.54 -4.56
C ILE A 79 -35.44 2.56 -3.53
N TYR A 80 -35.63 2.27 -2.24
CA TYR A 80 -35.11 3.09 -1.14
C TYR A 80 -33.58 3.17 -1.14
N GLY A 81 -32.90 2.03 -1.33
CA GLY A 81 -31.44 1.97 -1.40
C GLY A 81 -30.88 2.76 -2.59
N ILE A 82 -31.52 2.65 -3.76
CA ILE A 82 -31.15 3.40 -4.97
C ILE A 82 -31.29 4.91 -4.72
N GLN A 83 -32.40 5.36 -4.12
CA GLN A 83 -32.61 6.78 -3.83
C GLN A 83 -31.56 7.32 -2.85
N LYS A 84 -31.21 6.54 -1.82
CA LYS A 84 -30.19 6.93 -0.84
C LYS A 84 -28.79 6.98 -1.45
N TYR A 85 -28.45 6.00 -2.29
CA TYR A 85 -27.19 5.98 -3.02
C TYR A 85 -27.05 7.21 -3.91
N LEU A 86 -28.03 7.45 -4.78
CA LEU A 86 -28.04 8.60 -5.69
C LEU A 86 -28.02 9.94 -4.94
N GLY A 87 -28.67 10.03 -3.77
CA GLY A 87 -28.75 11.24 -2.97
C GLY A 87 -27.65 11.41 -1.93
N SER A 88 -26.66 10.51 -1.89
CA SER A 88 -25.59 10.47 -0.87
C SER A 88 -24.56 11.60 -1.01
N GLY A 89 -24.55 12.30 -2.15
CA GLY A 89 -23.52 13.29 -2.47
C GLY A 89 -22.31 12.73 -3.21
N LEU A 90 -22.23 11.39 -3.40
CA LEU A 90 -21.19 10.73 -4.18
C LEU A 90 -21.22 11.10 -5.67
N ILE A 91 -22.43 11.32 -6.21
CA ILE A 91 -22.62 11.68 -7.62
C ILE A 91 -22.92 13.17 -7.69
N LYS A 92 -21.91 13.94 -8.10
CA LYS A 92 -22.02 15.39 -8.24
C LYS A 92 -23.16 15.73 -9.20
N GLY A 93 -24.13 16.51 -8.72
CA GLY A 93 -25.33 16.84 -9.49
C GLY A 93 -26.60 16.13 -9.07
N ILE A 94 -26.51 15.09 -8.24
CA ILE A 94 -27.66 14.41 -7.67
C ILE A 94 -27.71 14.63 -6.15
N GLY A 95 -28.52 15.60 -5.73
CA GLY A 95 -28.87 15.77 -4.32
C GLY A 95 -30.05 14.90 -3.89
N PRO A 96 -30.38 14.80 -2.59
CA PRO A 96 -31.47 13.97 -2.07
C PRO A 96 -32.83 14.19 -2.75
N ILE A 97 -33.14 15.46 -3.07
CA ILE A 97 -34.39 15.83 -3.78
C ILE A 97 -34.37 15.28 -5.21
N MET A 98 -33.24 15.41 -5.90
CA MET A 98 -33.10 14.96 -7.29
C MET A 98 -33.12 13.43 -7.38
N ALA A 99 -32.42 12.75 -6.46
CA ALA A 99 -32.50 11.31 -6.32
C ALA A 99 -33.95 10.84 -6.14
N GLY A 100 -34.73 11.52 -5.30
CA GLY A 100 -36.16 11.25 -5.14
C GLY A 100 -36.94 11.38 -6.45
N ARG A 101 -36.66 12.40 -7.27
CA ARG A 101 -37.32 12.59 -8.58
C ARG A 101 -36.93 11.52 -9.60
N ILE A 102 -35.64 11.16 -9.68
CA ILE A 102 -35.14 10.11 -10.57
C ILE A 102 -35.80 8.78 -10.22
N VAL A 103 -35.76 8.40 -8.93
CA VAL A 103 -36.33 7.13 -8.47
C VAL A 103 -37.85 7.10 -8.56
N LYS A 104 -38.54 8.24 -8.37
CA LYS A 104 -39.98 8.32 -8.61
C LYS A 104 -40.35 8.03 -10.06
N LYS A 105 -39.48 8.39 -11.02
CA LYS A 105 -39.72 8.21 -12.45
C LYS A 105 -39.27 6.84 -12.96
N TYR A 106 -38.09 6.36 -12.54
CA TYR A 106 -37.44 5.18 -13.09
C TYR A 106 -37.37 3.99 -12.13
N GLY A 107 -37.74 4.17 -10.86
CA GLY A 107 -37.81 3.09 -9.87
C GLY A 107 -36.49 2.33 -9.74
N LYS A 108 -36.56 1.00 -9.85
CA LYS A 108 -35.39 0.11 -9.77
C LYS A 108 -34.41 0.28 -10.94
N ASN A 109 -34.88 0.78 -12.08
CA ASN A 109 -34.07 0.95 -13.29
C ASN A 109 -33.27 2.26 -13.28
N SER A 110 -33.33 3.03 -12.19
CA SER A 110 -32.65 4.34 -12.13
C SER A 110 -31.14 4.23 -12.34
N LEU A 111 -30.49 3.18 -11.85
CA LEU A 111 -29.06 2.96 -12.04
C LEU A 111 -28.74 2.63 -13.51
N ASP A 112 -29.48 1.69 -14.10
CA ASP A 112 -29.34 1.31 -15.53
C ASP A 112 -29.56 2.50 -16.47
N ILE A 113 -30.52 3.38 -16.15
CA ILE A 113 -30.77 4.60 -16.92
C ILE A 113 -29.55 5.53 -16.86
N ILE A 114 -28.93 5.69 -15.69
CA ILE A 114 -27.75 6.57 -15.56
C ILE A 114 -26.56 5.95 -16.30
N GLU A 115 -26.40 4.63 -16.26
CA GLU A 115 -25.27 3.93 -16.86
C GLU A 115 -25.37 3.81 -18.39
N ASN A 116 -26.55 3.45 -18.92
CA ASN A 116 -26.69 3.08 -20.33
C ASN A 116 -27.48 4.11 -21.16
N GLU A 117 -28.30 4.96 -20.52
CA GLU A 117 -29.27 5.82 -21.22
C GLU A 117 -29.42 7.19 -20.52
N ILE A 118 -28.30 7.81 -20.14
CA ILE A 118 -28.27 8.98 -19.25
C ILE A 118 -29.04 10.18 -19.81
N GLU A 119 -29.19 10.26 -21.13
CA GLU A 119 -29.98 11.27 -21.85
C GLU A 119 -31.46 11.22 -21.44
N LYS A 120 -31.99 10.05 -21.02
CA LYS A 120 -33.36 9.93 -20.50
C LYS A 120 -33.56 10.71 -19.20
N LEU A 121 -32.51 11.04 -18.46
CA LEU A 121 -32.62 11.91 -17.29
C LEU A 121 -33.16 13.30 -17.63
N ALA A 122 -33.07 13.77 -18.88
CA ALA A 122 -33.68 15.02 -19.33
C ALA A 122 -35.21 15.07 -19.13
N LYS A 123 -35.86 13.89 -19.03
CA LYS A 123 -37.30 13.79 -18.75
C LYS A 123 -37.63 14.00 -17.26
N VAL A 124 -36.65 14.15 -16.38
CA VAL A 124 -36.84 14.39 -14.94
C VAL A 124 -36.78 15.89 -14.68
N ASP A 125 -37.80 16.43 -14.02
CA ASP A 125 -37.90 17.86 -13.74
C ASP A 125 -36.69 18.37 -12.94
N GLY A 126 -35.99 19.36 -13.51
CA GLY A 126 -34.79 19.96 -12.92
C GLY A 126 -33.46 19.34 -13.34
N ILE A 127 -33.46 18.40 -14.30
CA ILE A 127 -32.25 17.87 -14.94
C ILE A 127 -32.16 18.38 -16.38
N GLY A 128 -31.30 19.38 -16.60
CA GLY A 128 -30.96 19.88 -17.94
C GLY A 128 -29.62 19.34 -18.45
N LYS A 129 -29.28 19.61 -19.72
CA LYS A 129 -28.07 19.11 -20.41
C LYS A 129 -26.78 19.28 -19.59
N LYS A 130 -26.53 20.47 -19.02
CA LYS A 130 -25.32 20.73 -18.20
C LYS A 130 -25.22 19.83 -16.97
N ARG A 131 -26.36 19.49 -16.34
CA ARG A 131 -26.40 18.61 -15.18
C ARG A 131 -26.29 17.16 -15.59
N ILE A 132 -26.80 16.77 -16.76
CA ILE A 132 -26.58 15.43 -17.34
C ILE A 132 -25.08 15.18 -17.51
N GLU A 133 -24.33 16.13 -18.10
CA GLU A 133 -22.88 15.93 -18.24
C GLU A 133 -22.15 15.84 -16.91
N MET A 134 -22.51 16.69 -15.94
CA MET A 134 -21.92 16.61 -14.61
C MET A 134 -22.21 15.26 -13.92
N ILE A 135 -23.41 14.71 -14.11
CA ILE A 135 -23.77 13.38 -13.61
C ILE A 135 -22.99 12.31 -14.36
N ARG A 136 -22.84 12.42 -15.69
CA ARG A 136 -22.09 11.47 -16.52
C ARG A 136 -20.65 11.33 -16.02
N THR A 137 -19.94 12.45 -15.92
CA THR A 137 -18.55 12.46 -15.44
C THR A 137 -18.43 11.89 -14.03
N ALA A 138 -19.29 12.32 -13.10
CA ALA A 138 -19.24 11.83 -11.72
C ALA A 138 -19.62 10.34 -11.61
N TRP A 139 -20.49 9.85 -12.49
CA TRP A 139 -20.89 8.45 -12.54
C TRP A 139 -19.76 7.58 -13.09
N ASP A 140 -19.11 8.01 -14.17
CA ASP A 140 -17.96 7.30 -14.76
C ASP A 140 -16.79 7.23 -13.77
N GLU A 141 -16.44 8.34 -13.10
CA GLU A 141 -15.42 8.34 -12.05
C GLU A 141 -15.76 7.37 -10.90
N GLN A 142 -17.01 7.35 -10.44
CA GLN A 142 -17.45 6.42 -9.39
C GLN A 142 -17.47 4.96 -9.86
N LYS A 143 -17.76 4.72 -11.13
CA LYS A 143 -17.74 3.38 -11.73
C LYS A 143 -16.31 2.85 -11.80
N GLU A 144 -15.35 3.64 -12.25
CA GLU A 144 -13.95 3.24 -12.30
C GLU A 144 -13.40 2.91 -10.90
N ILE A 145 -13.71 3.75 -9.90
CA ILE A 145 -13.39 3.46 -8.49
C ILE A 145 -13.95 2.09 -8.09
N ARG A 146 -15.23 1.84 -8.39
CA ARG A 146 -15.91 0.61 -8.01
C ARG A 146 -15.31 -0.62 -8.70
N ASP A 147 -14.96 -0.50 -9.98
CA ASP A 147 -14.39 -1.60 -10.76
C ASP A 147 -13.00 -1.98 -10.25
N VAL A 148 -12.15 -0.99 -9.91
CA VAL A 148 -10.86 -1.23 -9.25
C VAL A 148 -11.05 -1.95 -7.92
N MET A 149 -11.96 -1.46 -7.08
CA MET A 149 -12.20 -2.07 -5.76
C MET A 149 -12.73 -3.50 -5.87
N LEU A 150 -13.64 -3.74 -6.82
CA LEU A 150 -14.19 -5.06 -7.08
C LEU A 150 -13.12 -6.01 -7.58
N PHE A 151 -12.27 -5.56 -8.53
CA PHE A 151 -11.16 -6.35 -9.03
C PHE A 151 -10.24 -6.81 -7.90
N LEU A 152 -9.80 -5.89 -7.04
CA LEU A 152 -8.90 -6.20 -5.93
C LEU A 152 -9.54 -7.18 -4.93
N GLN A 153 -10.84 -7.05 -4.61
CA GLN A 153 -11.54 -8.01 -3.72
C GLN A 153 -11.76 -9.37 -4.32
N THR A 154 -12.12 -9.44 -5.61
CA THR A 154 -12.29 -10.71 -6.30
C THR A 154 -10.98 -11.50 -6.29
N HIS A 155 -9.84 -10.81 -6.30
CA HIS A 155 -8.51 -11.38 -6.09
C HIS A 155 -8.08 -11.37 -4.61
N GLY A 156 -9.03 -11.36 -3.67
CA GLY A 156 -8.80 -11.57 -2.24
C GLY A 156 -7.96 -10.51 -1.53
N VAL A 157 -7.77 -9.31 -2.10
CA VAL A 157 -7.13 -8.18 -1.43
C VAL A 157 -8.09 -7.60 -0.39
N SER A 158 -7.59 -7.35 0.82
CA SER A 158 -8.41 -6.81 1.90
C SER A 158 -8.86 -5.37 1.60
N SER A 159 -9.98 -4.98 2.20
CA SER A 159 -10.55 -3.65 2.03
C SER A 159 -9.56 -2.52 2.34
N GLY A 160 -8.82 -2.65 3.44
CA GLY A 160 -7.83 -1.67 3.84
C GLY A 160 -6.69 -1.50 2.84
N TYR A 161 -6.20 -2.59 2.23
CA TYR A 161 -5.12 -2.50 1.24
C TYR A 161 -5.62 -1.97 -0.10
N ALA A 162 -6.80 -2.39 -0.55
CA ALA A 162 -7.38 -1.90 -1.79
C ALA A 162 -7.61 -0.37 -1.76
N THR A 163 -8.05 0.19 -0.63
CA THR A 163 -8.11 1.65 -0.45
C THR A 163 -6.75 2.32 -0.61
N LYS A 164 -5.69 1.77 0.01
CA LYS A 164 -4.33 2.32 -0.13
C LYS A 164 -3.82 2.27 -1.57
N ILE A 165 -4.04 1.15 -2.26
CA ILE A 165 -3.64 0.94 -3.65
C ILE A 165 -4.37 1.93 -4.57
N PHE A 166 -5.68 2.10 -4.39
CA PHE A 166 -6.47 3.07 -5.15
C PHE A 166 -6.02 4.51 -4.87
N ARG A 167 -5.72 4.85 -3.62
CA ARG A 167 -5.23 6.19 -3.30
C ARG A 167 -3.90 6.51 -4.00
N GLN A 168 -3.01 5.53 -4.12
CA GLN A 168 -1.70 5.72 -4.73
C GLN A 168 -1.77 5.80 -6.26
N TYR A 169 -2.56 4.94 -6.91
CA TYR A 169 -2.54 4.79 -8.37
C TYR A 169 -3.86 5.15 -9.07
N GLY A 170 -4.92 5.42 -8.33
CA GLY A 170 -6.26 5.71 -8.87
C GLY A 170 -6.72 4.65 -9.86
N ASN A 171 -7.10 5.08 -11.05
CA ASN A 171 -7.56 4.19 -12.12
C ASN A 171 -6.46 3.25 -12.65
N GLN A 172 -5.18 3.55 -12.39
CA GLN A 172 -4.07 2.69 -12.80
C GLN A 172 -3.82 1.54 -11.81
N SER A 173 -4.53 1.47 -10.69
CA SER A 173 -4.32 0.43 -9.68
C SER A 173 -4.37 -0.99 -10.24
N ILE A 174 -5.37 -1.31 -11.09
CA ILE A 174 -5.46 -2.64 -11.69
C ILE A 174 -4.23 -2.91 -12.55
N ALA A 175 -3.89 -1.98 -13.46
CA ALA A 175 -2.78 -2.13 -14.38
C ALA A 175 -1.45 -2.31 -13.65
N VAL A 176 -1.17 -1.48 -12.64
CA VAL A 176 0.07 -1.56 -11.84
C VAL A 176 0.16 -2.90 -11.11
N VAL A 177 -0.94 -3.35 -10.50
CA VAL A 177 -0.99 -4.59 -9.71
C VAL A 177 -0.90 -5.83 -10.60
N GLN A 178 -1.44 -5.78 -11.82
CA GLN A 178 -1.33 -6.85 -12.81
C GLN A 178 0.02 -6.88 -13.52
N ASP A 179 0.70 -5.75 -13.66
CA ASP A 179 2.03 -5.67 -14.27
C ASP A 179 3.12 -6.09 -13.28
N ASN A 180 3.14 -5.45 -12.10
CA ASN A 180 4.10 -5.77 -11.05
C ASN A 180 3.54 -5.47 -9.64
N PRO A 181 2.98 -6.47 -8.93
CA PRO A 181 2.42 -6.29 -7.60
C PRO A 181 3.48 -5.97 -6.53
N TYR A 182 4.77 -6.22 -6.79
CA TYR A 182 5.84 -5.90 -5.86
C TYR A 182 6.17 -4.41 -5.82
N ARG A 183 5.69 -3.61 -6.78
CA ARG A 183 5.74 -2.13 -6.70
C ARG A 183 4.98 -1.60 -5.49
N LEU A 184 3.94 -2.31 -5.04
CA LEU A 184 3.19 -1.93 -3.84
C LEU A 184 4.10 -1.81 -2.62
N ALA A 185 5.14 -2.65 -2.53
CA ALA A 185 6.08 -2.63 -1.42
C ALA A 185 7.00 -1.40 -1.40
N ALA A 186 7.28 -0.83 -2.57
CA ALA A 186 8.12 0.36 -2.72
C ALA A 186 7.29 1.65 -2.59
N ASP A 187 6.10 1.67 -3.18
CA ASP A 187 5.33 2.89 -3.38
C ASP A 187 4.34 3.19 -2.23
N ILE A 188 3.95 2.19 -1.42
CA ILE A 188 2.86 2.32 -0.43
C ILE A 188 3.31 2.01 0.99
N PHE A 189 3.26 3.03 1.85
CA PHE A 189 3.55 2.85 3.27
C PHE A 189 2.62 1.83 3.96
N GLY A 190 3.23 0.87 4.65
CA GLY A 190 2.54 -0.21 5.35
C GLY A 190 2.05 -1.35 4.45
N ILE A 191 2.51 -1.40 3.19
CA ILE A 191 2.53 -2.63 2.38
C ILE A 191 4.01 -2.98 2.22
N GLY A 192 4.48 -4.02 2.89
CA GLY A 192 5.84 -4.54 2.71
C GLY A 192 5.85 -5.71 1.71
N PHE A 193 7.04 -6.24 1.42
CA PHE A 193 7.21 -7.40 0.53
C PHE A 193 6.26 -8.56 0.85
N VAL A 194 6.17 -8.97 2.13
CA VAL A 194 5.31 -10.09 2.55
C VAL A 194 3.83 -9.87 2.20
N ILE A 195 3.35 -8.64 2.36
CA ILE A 195 1.96 -8.29 2.03
C ILE A 195 1.78 -8.25 0.51
N ALA A 196 2.74 -7.63 -0.21
CA ALA A 196 2.73 -7.58 -1.66
C ALA A 196 2.78 -8.99 -2.28
N ASP A 197 3.58 -9.90 -1.72
CA ASP A 197 3.69 -11.30 -2.14
C ASP A 197 2.37 -12.05 -1.92
N GLY A 198 1.72 -11.84 -0.76
CA GLY A 198 0.39 -12.39 -0.51
C GLY A 198 -0.72 -11.81 -1.39
N ILE A 199 -0.54 -10.59 -1.93
CA ILE A 199 -1.44 -10.02 -2.94
C ILE A 199 -1.13 -10.63 -4.32
N ALA A 200 0.15 -10.74 -4.69
CA ALA A 200 0.61 -11.34 -5.94
C ALA A 200 0.14 -12.80 -6.10
N GLU A 201 0.24 -13.61 -5.04
CA GLU A 201 -0.23 -14.99 -5.03
C GLU A 201 -1.73 -15.09 -5.35
N LYS A 202 -2.55 -14.22 -4.75
CA LYS A 202 -4.00 -14.20 -5.00
C LYS A 202 -4.39 -13.68 -6.39
N LEU A 203 -3.49 -12.91 -7.02
CA LEU A 203 -3.61 -12.48 -8.41
C LEU A 203 -3.12 -13.56 -9.40
N GLY A 204 -2.60 -14.68 -8.90
CA GLY A 204 -2.16 -15.81 -9.72
C GLY A 204 -0.70 -15.72 -10.18
N PHE A 205 0.13 -14.87 -9.56
CA PHE A 205 1.56 -14.85 -9.87
C PHE A 205 2.24 -16.13 -9.37
N SER A 206 3.08 -16.72 -10.24
CA SER A 206 3.87 -17.89 -9.87
C SER A 206 4.87 -17.56 -8.76
N LYS A 207 5.14 -18.54 -7.88
CA LYS A 207 6.21 -18.44 -6.88
C LYS A 207 7.59 -18.30 -7.51
N ASP A 208 7.77 -18.85 -8.71
CA ASP A 208 9.00 -18.76 -9.50
C ASP A 208 9.04 -17.50 -10.40
N SER A 209 8.10 -16.56 -10.22
CA SER A 209 8.09 -15.31 -10.95
C SER A 209 9.38 -14.54 -10.73
N MET A 210 9.98 -14.07 -11.81
CA MET A 210 11.20 -13.26 -11.70
C MET A 210 10.96 -11.97 -10.93
N LEU A 211 9.80 -11.34 -11.11
CA LEU A 211 9.43 -10.13 -10.37
C LEU A 211 9.43 -10.39 -8.84
N ARG A 212 8.99 -11.58 -8.43
CA ARG A 212 9.01 -12.01 -7.04
C ARG A 212 10.42 -12.19 -6.52
N ALA A 213 11.26 -12.89 -7.28
CA ALA A 213 12.64 -13.14 -6.91
C ALA A 213 13.44 -11.84 -6.77
N GLU A 214 13.32 -10.93 -7.74
CA GLU A 214 13.99 -9.63 -7.71
C GLU A 214 13.54 -8.73 -6.55
N ALA A 215 12.24 -8.72 -6.23
CA ALA A 215 11.71 -8.01 -5.08
C ALA A 215 12.15 -8.66 -3.75
N GLY A 216 12.20 -9.99 -3.73
CA GLY A 216 12.66 -10.80 -2.60
C GLY A 216 14.11 -10.52 -2.23
N ILE A 217 15.01 -10.46 -3.22
CA ILE A 217 16.44 -10.16 -2.99
C ILE A 217 16.61 -8.79 -2.32
N GLN A 218 15.94 -7.76 -2.83
CA GLN A 218 15.97 -6.43 -2.23
C GLN A 218 15.38 -6.45 -0.82
N TYR A 219 14.28 -7.18 -0.60
CA TYR A 219 13.69 -7.34 0.73
C TYR A 219 14.68 -7.95 1.73
N VAL A 220 15.38 -9.02 1.36
CA VAL A 220 16.40 -9.64 2.23
C VAL A 220 17.54 -8.67 2.50
N LEU A 221 18.05 -7.98 1.50
CA LEU A 221 19.11 -6.98 1.69
C LEU A 221 18.68 -5.82 2.59
N HIS A 222 17.44 -5.34 2.46
CA HIS A 222 16.89 -4.33 3.35
C HIS A 222 16.79 -4.83 4.80
N GLN A 223 16.36 -6.08 5.02
CA GLN A 223 16.37 -6.67 6.36
C GLN A 223 17.78 -6.75 6.95
N MET A 224 18.77 -7.17 6.15
CA MET A 224 20.16 -7.23 6.62
C MET A 224 20.69 -5.83 6.94
N ALA A 225 20.28 -4.81 6.18
CA ALA A 225 20.61 -3.43 6.48
C ALA A 225 19.96 -2.91 7.76
N ASP A 226 18.70 -3.30 8.03
CA ASP A 226 18.02 -2.99 9.29
C ASP A 226 18.70 -3.65 10.51
N GLU A 227 19.40 -4.78 10.29
CA GLU A 227 20.27 -5.44 11.28
C GLU A 227 21.66 -4.79 11.42
N GLY A 228 21.95 -3.74 10.64
CA GLY A 228 23.19 -2.97 10.70
C GLY A 228 24.27 -3.38 9.70
N ASN A 229 23.98 -4.30 8.77
CA ASN A 229 24.92 -4.70 7.73
C ASN A 229 24.96 -3.67 6.59
N VAL A 230 26.15 -3.35 6.07
CA VAL A 230 26.29 -2.46 4.89
C VAL A 230 26.22 -3.27 3.58
N TYR A 231 26.75 -4.48 3.60
CA TYR A 231 26.63 -5.49 2.55
C TYR A 231 26.28 -6.84 3.15
N TYR A 232 25.93 -7.79 2.28
CA TYR A 232 25.78 -9.18 2.66
C TYR A 232 26.58 -10.11 1.75
N PRO A 233 27.27 -11.15 2.28
CA PRO A 233 28.00 -12.11 1.44
C PRO A 233 27.09 -12.83 0.45
N TYR A 234 27.56 -13.02 -0.78
CA TYR A 234 26.77 -13.56 -1.89
C TYR A 234 26.14 -14.93 -1.60
N GLU A 235 26.93 -15.89 -1.09
CA GLU A 235 26.40 -17.23 -0.77
C GLU A 235 25.36 -17.19 0.35
N LEU A 236 25.60 -16.41 1.40
CA LEU A 236 24.65 -16.25 2.50
C LEU A 236 23.36 -15.55 2.04
N LEU A 237 23.47 -14.55 1.15
CA LEU A 237 22.30 -13.90 0.56
C LEU A 237 21.45 -14.90 -0.20
N LEU A 238 22.10 -15.73 -1.01
CA LEU A 238 21.45 -16.74 -1.82
C LEU A 238 20.74 -17.75 -0.93
N GLU A 239 21.39 -18.25 0.12
CA GLU A 239 20.77 -19.16 1.10
C GLU A 239 19.53 -18.55 1.78
N LYS A 240 19.62 -17.30 2.27
CA LYS A 240 18.46 -16.60 2.84
C LYS A 240 17.33 -16.40 1.85
N CYS A 241 17.66 -16.08 0.60
CA CYS A 241 16.65 -15.94 -0.45
C CYS A 241 15.97 -17.27 -0.76
N LEU A 242 16.70 -18.40 -0.75
CA LEU A 242 16.10 -19.73 -0.91
C LEU A 242 15.13 -20.07 0.21
N GLU A 243 15.49 -19.74 1.46
CA GLU A 243 14.65 -19.96 2.63
C GLU A 243 13.33 -19.16 2.56
N ILE A 244 13.43 -17.86 2.27
CA ILE A 244 12.29 -16.94 2.26
C ILE A 244 11.41 -17.14 1.02
N LEU A 245 12.02 -17.30 -0.15
CA LEU A 245 11.29 -17.39 -1.41
C LEU A 245 10.83 -18.80 -1.73
N GLN A 246 11.52 -19.84 -1.24
CA GLN A 246 11.21 -21.25 -1.51
C GLN A 246 11.17 -21.55 -3.02
N VAL A 247 12.18 -21.05 -3.75
CA VAL A 247 12.34 -21.25 -5.20
C VAL A 247 13.71 -21.88 -5.48
N ASP A 248 13.93 -22.31 -6.72
CA ASP A 248 15.21 -22.89 -7.11
C ASP A 248 16.37 -21.88 -7.07
N ARG A 249 17.56 -22.38 -6.71
CA ARG A 249 18.83 -21.63 -6.72
C ARG A 249 19.12 -20.94 -8.04
N LYS A 250 18.73 -21.56 -9.15
CA LYS A 250 18.90 -20.98 -10.49
C LYS A 250 18.07 -19.70 -10.65
N VAL A 251 16.82 -19.68 -10.17
CA VAL A 251 15.94 -18.50 -10.25
C VAL A 251 16.51 -17.35 -9.42
N VAL A 252 16.97 -17.63 -8.20
CA VAL A 252 17.61 -16.62 -7.33
C VAL A 252 18.88 -16.07 -7.98
N GLY A 253 19.76 -16.93 -8.50
CA GLY A 253 20.99 -16.50 -9.16
C GLY A 253 20.76 -15.62 -10.39
N GLU A 254 19.80 -16.02 -11.24
CA GLU A 254 19.40 -15.18 -12.39
C GLU A 254 18.80 -13.84 -11.92
N ALA A 255 18.01 -13.84 -10.85
CA ALA A 255 17.40 -12.64 -10.30
C ALA A 255 18.44 -11.68 -9.74
N ILE A 256 19.43 -12.18 -8.98
CA ILE A 256 20.57 -11.36 -8.52
C ILE A 256 21.27 -10.70 -9.71
N GLY A 257 21.50 -11.46 -10.79
CA GLY A 257 22.06 -10.93 -12.02
C GLY A 257 21.24 -9.77 -12.61
N ARG A 258 19.91 -9.92 -12.71
CA ARG A 258 19.02 -8.86 -13.23
C ARG A 258 18.99 -7.62 -12.34
N VAL A 259 18.85 -7.80 -11.03
CA VAL A 259 18.84 -6.68 -10.07
C VAL A 259 20.17 -5.91 -10.11
N ALA A 260 21.30 -6.61 -10.35
CA ALA A 260 22.61 -5.99 -10.51
C ALA A 260 22.73 -5.21 -11.83
N VAL A 261 22.23 -5.76 -12.94
CA VAL A 261 22.19 -5.05 -14.24
C VAL A 261 21.34 -3.78 -14.15
N ASP A 262 20.23 -3.83 -13.44
CA ASP A 262 19.36 -2.69 -13.18
C ASP A 262 19.94 -1.68 -12.17
N LYS A 263 21.15 -1.93 -11.66
CA LYS A 263 21.86 -1.11 -10.66
C LYS A 263 21.09 -0.89 -9.37
N ARG A 264 20.16 -1.79 -9.03
CA ARG A 264 19.47 -1.78 -7.73
C ARG A 264 20.38 -2.36 -6.63
N ILE A 265 21.27 -3.26 -7.02
CA ILE A 265 22.33 -3.81 -6.16
C ILE A 265 23.69 -3.69 -6.85
N ILE A 266 24.75 -3.70 -6.05
CA ILE A 266 26.14 -3.76 -6.51
C ILE A 266 26.76 -5.05 -5.99
N ILE A 267 27.49 -5.76 -6.86
CA ILE A 267 28.23 -6.96 -6.52
C ILE A 267 29.71 -6.63 -6.63
N GLU A 268 30.41 -6.67 -5.50
CA GLU A 268 31.85 -6.43 -5.41
C GLU A 268 32.57 -7.75 -5.19
N ASP A 269 33.63 -7.99 -5.97
CA ASP A 269 34.49 -9.16 -5.78
C ASP A 269 35.46 -8.88 -4.63
N LEU A 270 35.51 -9.79 -3.64
CA LEU A 270 36.36 -9.66 -2.46
C LEU A 270 37.66 -10.46 -2.58
N ASN A 271 37.96 -11.01 -3.76
CA ASN A 271 39.22 -11.71 -4.00
C ASN A 271 40.34 -10.71 -4.33
N ASP A 272 41.31 -10.57 -3.42
CA ASP A 272 42.46 -9.67 -3.59
C ASP A 272 43.56 -10.25 -4.49
N ASN A 273 43.66 -11.58 -4.57
CA ASN A 273 44.68 -12.28 -5.35
C ASN A 273 44.12 -13.57 -5.98
N ILE A 274 44.81 -14.06 -7.02
CA ILE A 274 44.39 -15.27 -7.77
C ILE A 274 44.68 -16.55 -6.96
N GLU A 275 45.70 -16.52 -6.09
CA GLU A 275 46.16 -17.69 -5.33
C GLU A 275 45.21 -18.07 -4.18
N GLU A 276 44.53 -17.10 -3.56
CA GLU A 276 43.52 -17.32 -2.51
C GLU A 276 42.09 -17.18 -3.04
N PHE A 277 41.90 -17.31 -4.36
CA PHE A 277 40.59 -17.18 -4.98
C PHE A 277 39.58 -18.12 -4.35
N ARG A 278 38.49 -17.55 -3.87
CA ARG A 278 37.33 -18.26 -3.36
C ARG A 278 36.15 -18.00 -4.28
N GLU A 279 35.57 -19.08 -4.78
CA GLU A 279 34.35 -19.01 -5.59
C GLU A 279 33.24 -18.33 -4.77
N ASN A 280 32.54 -17.38 -5.40
CA ASN A 280 31.45 -16.59 -4.81
C ASN A 280 31.82 -15.80 -3.54
N ASN A 281 33.11 -15.53 -3.32
CA ASN A 281 33.58 -14.55 -2.35
C ASN A 281 33.31 -13.12 -2.84
N LYS A 282 32.03 -12.74 -2.78
CA LYS A 282 31.52 -11.45 -3.27
C LYS A 282 30.65 -10.79 -2.21
N ALA A 283 30.76 -9.48 -2.08
CA ALA A 283 29.84 -8.66 -1.29
C ALA A 283 28.69 -8.17 -2.17
N VAL A 284 27.46 -8.26 -1.67
CA VAL A 284 26.27 -7.72 -2.33
C VAL A 284 25.71 -6.56 -1.51
N TYR A 285 25.60 -5.42 -2.16
CA TYR A 285 25.15 -4.17 -1.57
C TYR A 285 23.82 -3.73 -2.18
N LEU A 286 23.00 -3.04 -1.39
CA LEU A 286 22.06 -2.09 -2.01
C LEU A 286 22.87 -0.91 -2.55
N GLU A 287 22.52 -0.45 -3.76
CA GLU A 287 23.30 0.59 -4.47
C GLU A 287 23.56 1.83 -3.60
N LYS A 288 22.54 2.31 -2.90
CA LYS A 288 22.65 3.45 -1.98
C LYS A 288 23.73 3.25 -0.91
N TYR A 289 23.83 2.05 -0.32
CA TYR A 289 24.81 1.79 0.74
C TYR A 289 26.22 1.68 0.19
N TYR A 290 26.39 1.08 -0.99
CA TYR A 290 27.68 1.04 -1.67
C TYR A 290 28.22 2.44 -1.95
N VAL A 291 27.38 3.32 -2.52
CA VAL A 291 27.75 4.71 -2.82
C VAL A 291 28.12 5.48 -1.54
N CYS A 292 27.36 5.27 -0.46
CA CYS A 292 27.67 5.87 0.84
C CYS A 292 29.01 5.36 1.41
N GLU A 293 29.23 4.05 1.45
CA GLU A 293 30.44 3.45 2.04
C GLU A 293 31.71 3.90 1.29
N THR A 294 31.71 3.74 -0.04
CA THR A 294 32.85 4.14 -0.88
C THR A 294 33.09 5.64 -0.83
N GLY A 295 32.03 6.46 -0.80
CA GLY A 295 32.12 7.90 -0.65
C GLY A 295 32.71 8.33 0.70
N ILE A 296 32.32 7.67 1.80
CA ILE A 296 32.90 7.93 3.12
C ILE A 296 34.38 7.52 3.15
N ALA A 297 34.70 6.34 2.66
CA ALA A 297 36.08 5.84 2.60
C ALA A 297 36.99 6.78 1.78
N PHE A 298 36.50 7.26 0.63
CA PHE A 298 37.21 8.23 -0.21
C PHE A 298 37.47 9.54 0.53
N ARG A 299 36.48 10.09 1.23
CA ARG A 299 36.63 11.33 2.01
C ARG A 299 37.60 11.15 3.18
N LEU A 300 37.56 10.02 3.87
CA LEU A 300 38.51 9.71 4.95
C LEU A 300 39.94 9.61 4.42
N LYS A 301 40.16 8.92 3.30
CA LYS A 301 41.48 8.88 2.62
C LYS A 301 41.96 10.28 2.25
N THR A 302 41.06 11.12 1.73
CA THR A 302 41.36 12.51 1.39
C THR A 302 41.78 13.32 2.62
N LEU A 303 41.09 13.16 3.76
CA LEU A 303 41.42 13.84 5.01
C LEU A 303 42.76 13.36 5.60
N ILE A 304 43.05 12.07 5.52
CA ILE A 304 44.34 11.50 5.98
C ILE A 304 45.50 12.03 5.12
N GLY A 305 45.30 12.15 3.81
CA GLY A 305 46.29 12.66 2.87
C GLY A 305 46.39 14.19 2.80
N ALA A 306 45.50 14.92 3.46
CA ALA A 306 45.50 16.38 3.41
C ALA A 306 46.73 16.95 4.13
N PRO A 307 47.44 17.93 3.53
CA PRO A 307 48.58 18.55 4.18
C PRO A 307 48.13 19.23 5.47
N LYS A 308 48.83 18.92 6.57
CA LYS A 308 48.56 19.52 7.88
C LYS A 308 49.16 20.93 7.89
N SER A 309 48.35 21.95 8.20
CA SER A 309 48.84 23.32 8.41
C SER A 309 49.53 23.54 9.76
N PHE A 310 49.61 22.50 10.59
CA PHE A 310 50.34 22.57 11.85
C PHE A 310 51.83 22.43 11.57
N ARG A 311 52.63 23.35 12.09
CA ARG A 311 54.09 23.16 12.17
C ARG A 311 54.34 21.92 13.02
N ASP A 312 55.29 21.09 12.61
CA ASP A 312 55.77 20.01 13.47
C ASP A 312 56.22 20.61 14.80
N ILE A 313 55.55 20.21 15.88
CA ILE A 313 55.92 20.59 17.24
C ILE A 313 56.95 19.56 17.67
N ASP A 314 58.15 20.05 18.00
CA ASP A 314 59.13 19.27 18.73
C ASP A 314 58.56 18.97 20.13
N LEU A 315 58.03 17.75 20.28
CA LEU A 315 57.32 17.32 21.47
C LEU A 315 58.22 17.37 22.70
N ASP A 316 59.50 17.02 22.55
CA ASP A 316 60.46 17.03 23.65
C ASP A 316 60.71 18.47 24.14
N ARG A 317 60.91 19.41 23.21
CA ARG A 317 61.00 20.84 23.56
C ARG A 317 59.72 21.41 24.13
N ALA A 318 58.56 21.00 23.62
CA ALA A 318 57.27 21.46 24.11
C ALA A 318 57.01 20.97 25.54
N VAL A 319 57.34 19.71 25.83
CA VAL A 319 57.25 19.11 27.17
C VAL A 319 58.21 19.81 28.12
N GLU A 320 59.47 20.00 27.75
CA GLU A 320 60.44 20.74 28.57
C GLU A 320 59.99 22.17 28.86
N TRP A 321 59.42 22.87 27.86
CA TRP A 321 58.93 24.24 28.02
C TRP A 321 57.76 24.30 29.02
N VAL A 322 56.81 23.35 28.94
CA VAL A 322 55.68 23.26 29.88
C VAL A 322 56.16 22.88 31.29
N GLN A 323 57.06 21.91 31.42
CA GLN A 323 57.63 21.50 32.71
C GLN A 323 58.34 22.66 33.41
N LYS A 324 59.12 23.46 32.67
CA LYS A 324 59.76 24.68 33.18
C LYS A 324 58.76 25.77 33.56
N GLN A 325 57.71 25.98 32.77
CA GLN A 325 56.67 26.97 33.06
C GLN A 325 55.83 26.62 34.29
N LEU A 326 55.54 25.33 34.50
CA LEU A 326 54.68 24.84 35.57
C LEU A 326 55.44 24.37 36.82
N PHE A 327 56.77 24.45 36.81
CA PHE A 327 57.65 23.97 37.89
C PHE A 327 57.44 22.48 38.24
N ILE A 328 57.12 21.67 37.23
CA ILE A 328 56.97 20.23 37.37
C ILE A 328 58.28 19.61 36.90
N THR A 329 59.00 18.92 37.79
CA THR A 329 60.28 18.27 37.47
C THR A 329 60.06 16.91 36.81
#